data_AF-A0A5B0E100-F1
#
_entry.id   AF-A0A5B0E100-F1
#
_cell.length_a   1.000
_cell.length_b   1.000
_cell.length_c   1.000
_cell.angle_alpha   90.00
_cell.angle_beta   90.00
_cell.angle_gamma   90.00
#
_symmetry.space_group_name_H-M   'P 1'
#
loop_
_entity.id
_entity.type
_entity.pdbx_description
1 polymer ?
#
loop_
_entity_poly.entity_id
_entity_poly.type
_entity_poly.pdbx_seq_one_letter_code
_entity_poly.pdbx_strand_id
1 'polypeptide(L)'
;MNRPGEQSRAGVHAHPMGEASAGRIFIHQVGRSGWQEFGHIGQISRSVFKLFLSWPFQVRNPSMTHQFPINDARPLPVLTDITIDGRSKGFPGKLPVTPLADIGAKGWNVLRQDLPFPVAVLDIDALNHNSEWIKAVVSHYGVSLCPHGKTTMAPQLFHRQLADGCWGITLSTQHQVQTARHYGIERVFLANQIMDPVFLAYIADEQISDPDFDFYFLVDSDEGIDLLQRVALGKSGFRPFQVLIEMGSTDGRTGCRTMEKALHLARRIAAIPEVAVLSGIEGFEGAIRGKDVHEIEDRIVRFLGLMVDVATAAEKEGLFGGREVLLTAGGSSYFDLVARVLTKARLASPTRVVLRSGCYIAHDALMYEEQVARALERSPELAALAIKPRQALTVWAVVLSRPADDVLFLNIGRRDVSFDSHLPRLLAYVDTSSSPEVRPLTGSHQTMLLYDQHANISCSSDSPLRPGMLVQLGISHPCTTFDKWDVLSLVDDDHNVVGAVKTFF
;
A
#
# COMPACT_ATOMS: atom_id res chain seq x y z
N MET A 1 -33.78 30.44 48.79
CA MET A 1 -32.72 31.41 49.11
C MET A 1 -31.83 31.58 47.88
N ASN A 2 -31.91 32.78 47.32
CA ASN A 2 -30.93 33.56 46.52
C ASN A 2 -30.04 32.88 45.46
N ARG A 3 -30.37 33.21 44.19
CA ARG A 3 -29.45 33.62 43.10
C ARG A 3 -28.96 35.09 43.35
N PRO A 4 -28.15 35.77 42.49
CA PRO A 4 -27.10 35.38 41.51
C PRO A 4 -25.86 36.33 41.50
N GLY A 5 -24.91 36.12 40.57
CA GLY A 5 -23.96 37.10 40.02
C GLY A 5 -23.10 36.41 38.94
N GLU A 6 -22.72 36.97 37.79
CA GLU A 6 -22.71 38.34 37.30
C GLU A 6 -22.47 38.31 35.76
N GLN A 7 -23.05 39.25 35.02
CA GLN A 7 -22.73 39.55 33.63
C GLN A 7 -21.63 40.62 33.58
N SER A 8 -20.73 40.59 32.59
CA SER A 8 -20.33 41.83 31.91
C SER A 8 -19.83 41.60 30.48
N ARG A 9 -20.24 42.52 29.60
CA ARG A 9 -19.89 42.68 28.19
C ARG A 9 -18.73 43.68 28.07
N ALA A 10 -17.87 43.51 27.07
CA ALA A 10 -17.23 44.56 26.25
C ALA A 10 -16.26 43.85 25.28
N GLY A 11 -16.01 44.26 24.04
CA GLY A 11 -16.41 45.43 23.28
C GLY A 11 -15.82 45.27 21.87
N VAL A 12 -16.57 45.76 20.88
CA VAL A 12 -16.22 45.82 19.46
C VAL A 12 -15.20 46.94 19.26
N HIS A 13 -14.14 46.69 18.49
CA HIS A 13 -13.41 47.74 17.78
C HIS A 13 -13.06 47.30 16.36
N ALA A 14 -13.66 48.00 15.40
CA ALA A 14 -13.24 48.07 14.01
C ALA A 14 -12.40 49.35 13.82
N HIS A 15 -11.40 49.31 12.93
CA HIS A 15 -11.02 50.39 12.00
C HIS A 15 -9.84 49.95 11.09
N PRO A 16 -9.60 50.63 9.93
CA PRO A 16 -9.46 49.96 8.63
C PRO A 16 -8.21 50.37 7.82
N MET A 17 -8.19 49.90 6.57
CA MET A 17 -7.47 50.41 5.39
C MET A 17 -6.00 50.03 5.18
N GLY A 18 -5.73 49.58 3.96
CA GLY A 18 -4.40 49.36 3.39
C GLY A 18 -4.45 48.59 2.07
N GLU A 19 -5.03 49.19 1.03
CA GLU A 19 -4.82 48.76 -0.37
C GLU A 19 -3.34 48.91 -0.75
N ALA A 20 -2.74 47.88 -1.37
CA ALA A 20 -1.46 48.00 -2.04
C ALA A 20 -1.39 47.11 -3.29
N SER A 21 -1.61 47.77 -4.43
CA SER A 21 -1.00 47.59 -5.75
C SER A 21 -0.62 46.19 -6.26
N ALA A 22 -1.34 45.82 -7.32
CA ALA A 22 -0.99 44.81 -8.31
C ALA A 22 0.37 45.07 -8.98
N GLY A 23 1.29 44.10 -8.86
CA GLY A 23 2.50 44.01 -9.68
C GLY A 23 2.26 43.12 -10.89
N ARG A 24 2.20 43.73 -12.09
CA ARG A 24 2.18 43.02 -13.38
C ARG A 24 3.55 42.40 -13.65
N ILE A 25 3.58 41.08 -13.82
CA ILE A 25 4.75 40.34 -14.33
C ILE A 25 4.71 40.39 -15.87
N PHE A 26 5.76 40.92 -16.47
CA PHE A 26 6.01 40.87 -17.91
C PHE A 26 6.43 39.45 -18.32
N ILE A 27 5.67 38.84 -19.23
CA ILE A 27 6.04 37.60 -19.93
C ILE A 27 6.78 38.01 -21.22
N HIS A 28 8.08 37.73 -21.29
CA HIS A 28 8.81 37.79 -22.56
C HIS A 28 8.71 36.44 -23.28
N GLN A 29 7.98 36.44 -24.39
CA GLN A 29 8.06 35.46 -25.46
C GLN A 29 9.48 35.45 -26.06
N VAL A 30 10.10 34.26 -26.17
CA VAL A 30 11.20 34.01 -27.10
C VAL A 30 10.85 32.77 -27.92
N GLY A 31 11.01 32.94 -29.22
CA GLY A 31 10.42 32.11 -30.27
C GLY A 31 11.17 30.82 -30.60
N ARG A 32 10.45 29.98 -31.33
CA ARG A 32 10.91 28.78 -32.02
C ARG A 32 11.74 29.14 -33.26
N SER A 33 12.93 28.58 -33.37
CA SER A 33 13.69 28.31 -34.60
C SER A 33 14.99 27.63 -34.18
N GLY A 34 15.51 26.56 -34.77
CA GLY A 34 15.12 25.75 -35.90
C GLY A 34 16.01 24.49 -35.89
N TRP A 35 15.48 23.40 -36.43
CA TRP A 35 16.19 22.14 -36.63
C TRP A 35 16.73 22.10 -38.05
N GLN A 36 18.05 22.09 -38.25
CA GLN A 36 18.73 21.55 -39.43
C GLN A 36 20.16 21.15 -39.06
N GLU A 37 20.65 20.14 -39.79
CA GLU A 37 22.03 19.59 -39.81
C GLU A 37 22.32 18.47 -38.81
N PHE A 38 22.27 17.21 -39.27
CA PHE A 38 23.48 16.49 -39.73
C PHE A 38 23.07 15.25 -40.54
N GLY A 39 23.64 15.13 -41.74
CA GLY A 39 23.53 13.96 -42.60
C GLY A 39 24.81 13.13 -42.60
N HIS A 40 24.60 11.83 -42.88
CA HIS A 40 25.51 10.86 -43.50
C HIS A 40 26.68 10.24 -42.72
N ILE A 41 26.46 8.99 -42.28
CA ILE A 41 27.30 7.79 -42.49
C ILE A 41 26.26 6.63 -42.58
N GLY A 42 26.23 5.64 -43.47
CA GLY A 42 27.20 5.01 -44.36
C GLY A 42 26.95 3.48 -44.29
N GLN A 43 26.22 2.95 -45.28
CA GLN A 43 26.09 1.54 -45.74
C GLN A 43 26.25 0.36 -44.77
N ILE A 44 25.17 -0.45 -44.62
CA ILE A 44 25.28 -1.93 -44.49
C ILE A 44 24.15 -2.63 -45.29
N SER A 45 24.57 -3.40 -46.29
CA SER A 45 24.05 -4.67 -46.85
C SER A 45 22.55 -4.94 -47.14
N ARG A 46 22.32 -5.45 -48.35
CA ARG A 46 21.05 -5.81 -49.05
C ARG A 46 20.34 -7.09 -48.53
N SER A 47 20.25 -7.32 -47.22
CA SER A 47 19.59 -8.53 -46.68
C SER A 47 18.25 -8.31 -45.99
N VAL A 48 17.64 -7.12 -46.04
CA VAL A 48 16.39 -6.81 -45.30
C VAL A 48 15.20 -6.42 -46.20
N PHE A 49 15.36 -6.42 -47.53
CA PHE A 49 14.33 -5.91 -48.47
C PHE A 49 13.60 -7.00 -49.28
N LYS A 50 13.35 -8.17 -48.68
CA LYS A 50 12.46 -9.21 -49.24
C LYS A 50 11.60 -9.84 -48.16
N LEU A 51 10.63 -9.08 -47.64
CA LEU A 51 9.44 -9.63 -46.96
C LEU A 51 8.37 -8.53 -46.79
N PHE A 52 8.00 -7.88 -47.88
CA PHE A 52 6.78 -7.10 -47.97
C PHE A 52 6.03 -7.57 -49.22
N LEU A 53 4.74 -7.89 -49.03
CA LEU A 53 3.73 -8.26 -50.04
C LEU A 53 3.50 -9.77 -50.28
N SER A 54 2.82 -10.43 -49.33
CA SER A 54 1.62 -11.23 -49.61
C SER A 54 0.96 -11.69 -48.29
N TRP A 55 -0.06 -10.95 -47.81
CA TRP A 55 -0.91 -11.35 -46.68
C TRP A 55 -2.38 -11.14 -47.09
N PRO A 56 -3.20 -12.20 -47.23
CA PRO A 56 -4.65 -12.09 -47.11
C PRO A 56 -5.08 -12.40 -45.66
N PHE A 57 -5.94 -11.53 -45.15
CA PHE A 57 -6.76 -11.61 -43.94
C PHE A 57 -6.77 -12.94 -43.17
N GLN A 58 -6.26 -12.90 -41.93
CA GLN A 58 -6.94 -13.48 -40.78
C GLN A 58 -6.43 -12.79 -39.51
N VAL A 59 -7.37 -12.16 -38.80
CA VAL A 59 -7.15 -11.37 -37.59
C VAL A 59 -6.78 -12.32 -36.44
N ARG A 60 -5.48 -12.47 -36.20
CA ARG A 60 -4.91 -12.85 -34.90
C ARG A 60 -3.56 -12.15 -34.81
N ASN A 61 -3.50 -11.06 -34.05
CA ASN A 61 -2.23 -10.47 -33.65
C ASN A 61 -2.06 -10.66 -32.13
N PRO A 62 -1.24 -11.63 -31.70
CA PRO A 62 -0.79 -11.76 -30.33
C PRO A 62 0.56 -11.05 -30.19
N SER A 63 0.58 -9.79 -29.74
CA SER A 63 1.85 -9.12 -29.40
C SER A 63 1.65 -7.92 -28.49
N MET A 64 1.37 -8.21 -27.22
CA MET A 64 1.93 -7.57 -26.02
C MET A 64 1.32 -8.27 -24.80
N THR A 65 1.63 -9.55 -24.64
CA THR A 65 1.50 -10.20 -23.34
C THR A 65 2.71 -9.78 -22.52
N HIS A 66 2.49 -8.93 -21.50
CA HIS A 66 3.42 -8.80 -20.38
C HIS A 66 3.50 -10.19 -19.70
N GLN A 67 4.35 -11.07 -20.21
CA GLN A 67 4.66 -12.33 -19.55
C GLN A 67 5.65 -12.03 -18.41
N PHE A 68 5.22 -12.35 -17.20
CA PHE A 68 6.06 -12.37 -16.01
C PHE A 68 7.23 -13.36 -16.24
N PRO A 69 8.49 -12.97 -16.00
CA PRO A 69 9.58 -13.94 -15.99
C PRO A 69 9.41 -14.82 -14.75
N ILE A 70 9.00 -16.07 -14.94
CA ILE A 70 8.90 -17.08 -13.88
C ILE A 70 10.09 -18.03 -14.05
N ASN A 71 10.85 -18.21 -12.97
CA ASN A 71 11.98 -19.12 -12.88
C ASN A 71 11.48 -20.59 -13.04
N ASP A 72 12.13 -21.40 -13.89
CA ASP A 72 11.69 -22.72 -14.37
C ASP A 72 11.59 -23.85 -13.29
N ALA A 73 11.74 -23.53 -12.00
CA ALA A 73 11.86 -24.55 -10.96
C ALA A 73 10.54 -25.00 -10.29
N ARG A 74 9.42 -24.27 -10.46
CA ARG A 74 8.09 -24.68 -9.95
C ARG A 74 7.00 -24.21 -10.91
N PRO A 75 6.15 -25.09 -11.47
CA PRO A 75 4.93 -24.65 -12.14
C PRO A 75 4.02 -24.03 -11.09
N LEU A 76 4.08 -22.71 -10.95
CA LEU A 76 3.23 -21.95 -10.05
C LEU A 76 1.77 -22.19 -10.45
N PRO A 77 0.83 -22.38 -9.50
CA PRO A 77 -0.58 -22.21 -9.83
C PRO A 77 -0.72 -20.78 -10.32
N VAL A 78 -1.08 -20.64 -11.60
CA VAL A 78 -1.26 -19.31 -12.17
C VAL A 78 -2.45 -18.72 -11.41
N LEU A 79 -2.25 -17.60 -10.71
CA LEU A 79 -3.31 -16.87 -9.99
C LEU A 79 -4.57 -16.66 -10.86
N THR A 80 -4.39 -16.70 -12.17
CA THR A 80 -5.43 -16.56 -13.20
C THR A 80 -6.33 -17.79 -13.37
N ASP A 81 -5.89 -18.98 -12.94
CA ASP A 81 -6.64 -20.24 -13.05
C ASP A 81 -7.65 -20.42 -11.90
N ILE A 82 -7.53 -19.60 -10.85
CA ILE A 82 -8.53 -19.53 -9.78
C ILE A 82 -9.86 -19.14 -10.42
N THR A 83 -10.90 -19.91 -10.15
CA THR A 83 -12.22 -19.69 -10.74
C THR A 83 -13.15 -18.98 -9.78
N ILE A 84 -14.00 -18.12 -10.32
CA ILE A 84 -15.17 -17.53 -9.65
C ILE A 84 -16.46 -17.89 -10.39
N ASP A 85 -17.60 -17.70 -9.74
CA ASP A 85 -18.92 -17.87 -10.35
C ASP A 85 -19.93 -16.88 -9.76
N GLY A 86 -21.22 -17.05 -10.07
CA GLY A 86 -22.29 -16.15 -9.63
C GLY A 86 -22.50 -16.07 -8.11
N ARG A 87 -21.76 -16.83 -7.29
CA ARG A 87 -21.76 -16.73 -5.83
C ARG A 87 -20.68 -15.78 -5.31
N SER A 88 -19.77 -15.33 -6.16
CA SER A 88 -18.75 -14.35 -5.81
C SER A 88 -19.37 -12.95 -5.73
N LYS A 89 -19.22 -12.31 -4.57
CA LYS A 89 -19.70 -10.94 -4.32
C LYS A 89 -19.13 -9.98 -5.37
N GLY A 90 -19.98 -9.10 -5.91
CA GLY A 90 -19.59 -8.14 -6.95
C GLY A 90 -19.58 -8.71 -8.37
N PHE A 91 -20.02 -9.97 -8.59
CA PHE A 91 -20.07 -10.61 -9.92
C PHE A 91 -21.47 -11.09 -10.30
N PRO A 92 -21.83 -11.12 -11.60
CA PRO A 92 -23.18 -11.45 -12.05
C PRO A 92 -23.65 -12.84 -11.57
N GLY A 93 -24.87 -12.92 -11.03
CA GLY A 93 -25.38 -14.17 -10.43
C GLY A 93 -25.54 -15.36 -11.38
N LYS A 94 -25.49 -15.15 -12.70
CA LYS A 94 -25.51 -16.20 -13.74
C LYS A 94 -24.11 -16.51 -14.31
N LEU A 95 -23.04 -15.96 -13.73
CA LEU A 95 -21.68 -16.23 -14.14
C LEU A 95 -21.38 -17.73 -13.96
N PRO A 96 -21.08 -18.49 -15.05
CA PRO A 96 -20.58 -19.85 -14.91
C PRO A 96 -19.20 -19.84 -14.24
N VAL A 97 -18.75 -20.99 -13.77
CA VAL A 97 -17.37 -21.17 -13.28
C VAL A 97 -16.39 -20.63 -14.34
N THR A 98 -15.70 -19.55 -13.99
CA THR A 98 -14.89 -18.75 -14.91
C THR A 98 -13.53 -18.47 -14.26
N PRO A 99 -12.41 -18.81 -14.92
CA PRO A 99 -11.08 -18.40 -14.47
C PRO A 99 -10.96 -16.88 -14.33
N LEU A 100 -10.23 -16.39 -13.33
CA LEU A 100 -9.97 -14.96 -13.15
C LEU A 100 -9.31 -14.34 -14.40
N ALA A 101 -8.51 -15.11 -15.14
CA ALA A 101 -7.91 -14.71 -16.42
C ALA A 101 -8.95 -14.17 -17.43
N ASP A 102 -10.15 -14.75 -17.41
CA ASP A 102 -11.17 -14.53 -18.44
C ASP A 102 -12.11 -13.38 -18.10
N ILE A 103 -11.98 -12.78 -16.90
CA ILE A 103 -12.88 -11.72 -16.43
C ILE A 103 -12.77 -10.46 -17.27
N GLY A 104 -11.55 -10.03 -17.64
CA GLY A 104 -11.35 -8.86 -18.49
C GLY A 104 -11.96 -9.01 -19.89
N ALA A 105 -12.11 -10.24 -20.38
CA ALA A 105 -12.69 -10.51 -21.69
C ALA A 105 -14.23 -10.52 -21.70
N LYS A 106 -14.89 -10.38 -20.54
CA LYS A 106 -16.37 -10.36 -20.46
C LYS A 106 -17.00 -9.10 -21.03
N GLY A 107 -16.21 -8.05 -21.23
CA GLY A 107 -16.68 -6.78 -21.76
C GLY A 107 -17.65 -6.03 -20.83
N TRP A 108 -17.61 -6.33 -19.52
CA TRP A 108 -18.45 -5.66 -18.53
C TRP A 108 -17.98 -4.24 -18.23
N ASN A 109 -18.90 -3.38 -17.83
CA ASN A 109 -18.62 -2.04 -17.36
C ASN A 109 -19.47 -1.71 -16.12
N VAL A 110 -18.86 -1.05 -15.15
CA VAL A 110 -19.51 -0.70 -13.88
C VAL A 110 -20.69 0.24 -14.12
N LEU A 111 -20.50 1.29 -14.93
CA LEU A 111 -21.51 2.33 -15.16
C LEU A 111 -22.70 1.84 -16.00
N ARG A 112 -22.48 0.81 -16.83
CA ARG A 112 -23.57 0.10 -17.54
C ARG A 112 -24.33 -0.90 -16.67
N GLN A 113 -23.97 -1.01 -15.40
CA GLN A 113 -24.57 -1.93 -14.43
C GLN A 113 -24.45 -3.41 -14.85
N ASP A 114 -23.36 -3.76 -15.54
CA ASP A 114 -23.08 -5.14 -15.94
C ASP A 114 -22.66 -6.02 -14.73
N LEU A 115 -22.31 -5.39 -13.59
CA LEU A 115 -21.97 -6.04 -12.32
C LEU A 115 -23.01 -5.72 -11.24
N PRO A 116 -23.27 -6.62 -10.27
CA PRO A 116 -24.13 -6.31 -9.14
C PRO A 116 -23.46 -5.34 -8.17
N PHE A 117 -24.27 -4.50 -7.54
CA PHE A 117 -23.82 -3.56 -6.52
C PHE A 117 -24.17 -4.07 -5.10
N PRO A 118 -23.36 -3.74 -4.08
CA PRO A 118 -22.15 -2.94 -4.17
C PRO A 118 -21.01 -3.69 -4.90
N VAL A 119 -20.07 -2.96 -5.48
CA VAL A 119 -18.88 -3.52 -6.14
C VAL A 119 -17.64 -2.72 -5.79
N ALA A 120 -16.60 -3.39 -5.30
CA ALA A 120 -15.29 -2.80 -5.11
C ALA A 120 -14.47 -2.88 -6.40
N VAL A 121 -13.92 -1.74 -6.80
CA VAL A 121 -13.11 -1.62 -8.02
C VAL A 121 -11.74 -1.04 -7.70
N LEU A 122 -10.74 -1.58 -8.40
CA LEU A 122 -9.39 -1.05 -8.45
C LEU A 122 -9.17 -0.38 -9.80
N ASP A 123 -8.76 0.88 -9.78
CA ASP A 123 -8.43 1.66 -10.97
C ASP A 123 -6.98 1.36 -11.39
N ILE A 124 -6.79 0.80 -12.59
CA ILE A 124 -5.47 0.39 -13.09
C ILE A 124 -4.54 1.57 -13.34
N ASP A 125 -5.08 2.72 -13.76
CA ASP A 125 -4.32 3.92 -14.08
C ASP A 125 -3.90 4.64 -12.80
N ALA A 126 -4.76 4.66 -11.78
CA ALA A 126 -4.41 5.08 -10.43
C ALA A 126 -3.34 4.16 -9.82
N LEU A 127 -3.43 2.84 -10.01
CA LEU A 127 -2.39 1.89 -9.59
C LEU A 127 -1.05 2.16 -10.30
N ASN A 128 -1.06 2.43 -11.61
CA ASN A 128 0.14 2.79 -12.39
C ASN A 128 0.77 4.08 -11.84
N HIS A 129 -0.06 5.11 -11.63
CA HIS A 129 0.36 6.40 -11.11
C HIS A 129 0.97 6.31 -9.71
N ASN A 130 0.37 5.50 -8.83
CA ASN A 130 0.85 5.29 -7.46
C ASN A 130 2.20 4.54 -7.42
N SER A 131 2.43 3.62 -8.36
CA SER A 131 3.73 2.98 -8.55
C SER A 131 4.82 4.00 -8.90
N GLU A 132 4.55 4.93 -9.82
CA GLU A 132 5.51 5.98 -10.18
C GLU A 132 5.76 6.96 -9.03
N TRP A 133 4.71 7.30 -8.28
CA TRP A 133 4.84 8.12 -7.08
C TRP A 133 5.79 7.51 -6.06
N ILE A 134 5.59 6.25 -5.68
CA ILE A 134 6.42 5.63 -4.64
C ILE A 134 7.86 5.44 -5.11
N LYS A 135 8.08 5.13 -6.41
CA LYS A 135 9.41 5.05 -7.03
C LYS A 135 10.16 6.38 -6.88
N ALA A 136 9.48 7.50 -7.12
CA ALA A 136 10.06 8.82 -6.95
C ALA A 136 10.43 9.10 -5.49
N VAL A 137 9.56 8.75 -4.53
CA VAL A 137 9.81 8.92 -3.09
C VAL A 137 11.01 8.10 -2.62
N VAL A 138 11.08 6.80 -2.97
CA VAL A 138 12.18 5.94 -2.52
C VAL A 138 13.51 6.33 -3.15
N SER A 139 13.49 6.75 -4.42
CA SER A 139 14.67 7.26 -5.12
C SER A 139 15.18 8.56 -4.52
N HIS A 140 14.28 9.47 -4.15
CA HIS A 140 14.63 10.74 -3.51
C HIS A 140 15.40 10.54 -2.20
N TYR A 141 14.96 9.60 -1.37
CA TYR A 141 15.63 9.31 -0.10
C TYR A 141 16.76 8.29 -0.19
N GLY A 142 16.95 7.63 -1.33
CA GLY A 142 17.93 6.54 -1.47
C GLY A 142 17.61 5.33 -0.59
N VAL A 143 16.32 5.01 -0.43
CA VAL A 143 15.85 3.89 0.41
C VAL A 143 15.21 2.79 -0.44
N SER A 144 14.99 1.63 0.15
CA SER A 144 14.23 0.53 -0.45
C SER A 144 12.81 0.46 0.11
N LEU A 145 11.90 -0.18 -0.63
CA LEU A 145 10.54 -0.48 -0.17
C LEU A 145 10.33 -1.98 -0.05
N CYS A 146 9.75 -2.43 1.06
CA CYS A 146 9.26 -3.78 1.27
C CYS A 146 7.78 -3.67 1.69
N PRO A 147 6.86 -3.42 0.75
CA PRO A 147 5.53 -2.98 1.09
C PRO A 147 4.73 -4.02 1.87
N HIS A 148 3.82 -3.54 2.71
CA HIS A 148 3.05 -4.43 3.56
C HIS A 148 1.90 -5.12 2.80
N GLY A 149 2.07 -6.41 2.50
CA GLY A 149 1.10 -7.22 1.79
C GLY A 149 -0.16 -7.57 2.59
N LYS A 150 -0.14 -7.44 3.93
CA LYS A 150 -1.33 -7.67 4.79
C LYS A 150 -2.52 -6.79 4.40
N THR A 151 -2.24 -5.63 3.79
CA THR A 151 -3.24 -4.65 3.41
C THR A 151 -4.16 -5.19 2.33
N THR A 152 -3.61 -5.91 1.35
CA THR A 152 -4.38 -6.36 0.19
C THR A 152 -4.57 -7.88 0.17
N MET A 153 -3.61 -8.62 0.74
CA MET A 153 -3.50 -10.07 0.59
C MET A 153 -3.73 -10.55 -0.84
N ALA A 154 -3.23 -9.77 -1.80
CA ALA A 154 -3.42 -9.98 -3.22
C ALA A 154 -2.08 -10.22 -3.91
N PRO A 155 -1.68 -11.49 -4.12
CA PRO A 155 -0.44 -11.84 -4.80
C PRO A 155 -0.27 -11.20 -6.19
N GLN A 156 -1.35 -10.94 -6.92
CA GLN A 156 -1.29 -10.16 -8.16
C GLN A 156 -0.69 -8.76 -7.94
N LEU A 157 -1.06 -8.09 -6.84
CA LEU A 157 -0.50 -6.78 -6.49
C LEU A 157 0.92 -6.92 -5.95
N PHE A 158 1.25 -7.98 -5.23
CA PHE A 158 2.61 -8.22 -4.74
C PHE A 158 3.60 -8.34 -5.91
N HIS A 159 3.27 -9.16 -6.92
CA HIS A 159 4.10 -9.32 -8.11
C HIS A 159 4.29 -8.02 -8.88
N ARG A 160 3.24 -7.20 -8.96
CA ARG A 160 3.33 -5.86 -9.53
C ARG A 160 4.30 -4.97 -8.75
N GLN A 161 4.22 -4.96 -7.43
CA GLN A 161 5.12 -4.20 -6.56
C GLN A 161 6.58 -4.67 -6.71
N LEU A 162 6.81 -5.98 -6.82
CA LEU A 162 8.14 -6.54 -7.08
C LEU A 162 8.67 -6.13 -8.46
N ALA A 163 7.82 -6.16 -9.50
CA ALA A 163 8.17 -5.69 -10.85
C ALA A 163 8.51 -4.19 -10.87
N ASP A 164 7.93 -3.41 -9.97
CA ASP A 164 8.26 -1.99 -9.75
C ASP A 164 9.60 -1.77 -9.02
N GLY A 165 10.28 -2.84 -8.60
CA GLY A 165 11.57 -2.80 -7.93
C GLY A 165 11.49 -2.79 -6.39
N CYS A 166 10.34 -3.15 -5.80
CA CYS A 166 10.28 -3.38 -4.35
C CYS A 166 11.24 -4.50 -3.94
N TRP A 167 11.93 -4.30 -2.82
CA TRP A 167 12.96 -5.22 -2.33
C TRP A 167 12.39 -6.59 -1.93
N GLY A 168 11.17 -6.63 -1.39
CA GLY A 168 10.45 -7.85 -0.97
C GLY A 168 9.03 -7.51 -0.54
N ILE A 169 8.30 -8.43 0.10
CA ILE A 169 6.95 -8.18 0.64
C ILE A 169 6.93 -8.35 2.16
N THR A 170 6.40 -7.36 2.87
CA THR A 170 6.21 -7.43 4.33
C THR A 170 4.86 -8.09 4.68
N LEU A 171 4.86 -9.08 5.54
CA LEU A 171 3.66 -9.81 6.00
C LEU A 171 3.61 -9.84 7.54
N SER A 172 2.50 -10.30 8.13
CA SER A 172 2.27 -10.27 9.58
C SER A 172 1.95 -11.63 10.20
N THR A 173 1.55 -12.63 9.42
CA THR A 173 1.18 -13.95 9.96
C THR A 173 1.73 -15.10 9.12
N GLN A 174 1.79 -16.29 9.72
CA GLN A 174 2.16 -17.52 9.05
C GLN A 174 1.31 -17.80 7.80
N HIS A 175 -0.01 -17.69 7.91
CA HIS A 175 -0.92 -17.91 6.77
C HIS A 175 -0.54 -17.01 5.59
N GLN A 176 -0.26 -15.73 5.86
CA GLN A 176 0.10 -14.78 4.83
C GLN A 176 1.43 -15.16 4.16
N VAL A 177 2.43 -15.57 4.94
CA VAL A 177 3.73 -16.03 4.42
C VAL A 177 3.56 -17.27 3.54
N GLN A 178 2.80 -18.27 4.00
CA GLN A 178 2.55 -19.49 3.25
C GLN A 178 1.81 -19.21 1.93
N THR A 179 0.83 -18.30 1.95
CA THR A 179 0.13 -17.83 0.75
C THR A 179 1.09 -17.13 -0.21
N ALA A 180 1.92 -16.20 0.28
CA ALA A 180 2.91 -15.51 -0.56
C ALA A 180 3.92 -16.50 -1.17
N ARG A 181 4.39 -17.48 -0.39
CA ARG A 181 5.27 -18.55 -0.86
C ARG A 181 4.64 -19.42 -1.93
N HIS A 182 3.38 -19.81 -1.72
CA HIS A 182 2.63 -20.60 -2.68
C HIS A 182 2.54 -19.91 -4.06
N TYR A 183 2.46 -18.58 -4.06
CA TYR A 183 2.40 -17.77 -5.28
C TYR A 183 3.76 -17.20 -5.72
N GLY A 184 4.88 -17.78 -5.29
CA GLY A 184 6.20 -17.47 -5.85
C GLY A 184 6.83 -16.16 -5.36
N ILE A 185 6.43 -15.65 -4.19
CA ILE A 185 7.15 -14.52 -3.58
C ILE A 185 8.43 -15.05 -2.93
N GLU A 186 9.57 -14.63 -3.46
CA GLU A 186 10.90 -15.11 -3.06
C GLU A 186 11.46 -14.39 -1.83
N ARG A 187 11.32 -13.06 -1.75
CA ARG A 187 11.75 -12.29 -0.58
C ARG A 187 10.57 -11.87 0.30
N VAL A 188 10.53 -12.39 1.52
CA VAL A 188 9.47 -12.12 2.50
C VAL A 188 10.07 -11.60 3.80
N PHE A 189 9.52 -10.48 4.28
CA PHE A 189 9.80 -9.94 5.61
C PHE A 189 8.56 -10.15 6.50
N LEU A 190 8.62 -11.05 7.46
CA LEU A 190 7.58 -11.16 8.48
C LEU A 190 7.83 -10.10 9.57
N ALA A 191 7.06 -9.00 9.54
CA ALA A 191 7.10 -7.96 10.57
C ALA A 191 6.33 -8.39 11.82
N ASN A 192 6.77 -9.53 12.39
CA ASN A 192 6.22 -10.13 13.60
C ASN A 192 7.21 -11.18 14.17
N GLN A 193 7.03 -11.53 15.45
CA GLN A 193 7.73 -12.65 16.09
C GLN A 193 7.19 -13.99 15.60
N ILE A 194 8.02 -15.03 15.70
CA ILE A 194 7.60 -16.42 15.52
C ILE A 194 7.80 -17.19 16.83
N MET A 195 6.69 -17.62 17.42
CA MET A 195 6.68 -18.48 18.61
C MET A 195 6.09 -19.87 18.33
N ASP A 196 5.77 -20.17 17.07
CA ASP A 196 5.29 -21.49 16.64
C ASP A 196 6.46 -22.34 16.11
N PRO A 197 6.86 -23.44 16.79
CA PRO A 197 7.91 -24.33 16.31
C PRO A 197 7.58 -24.98 14.97
N VAL A 198 6.31 -25.24 14.67
CA VAL A 198 5.89 -25.86 13.41
C VAL A 198 6.13 -24.91 12.25
N PHE A 199 5.82 -23.63 12.44
CA PHE A 199 6.08 -22.63 11.42
C PHE A 199 7.57 -22.38 11.19
N LEU A 200 8.40 -22.35 12.24
CA LEU A 200 9.86 -22.27 12.08
C LEU A 200 10.42 -23.48 11.32
N ALA A 201 9.93 -24.68 11.63
CA ALA A 201 10.31 -25.89 10.89
C ALA A 201 9.91 -25.80 9.41
N TYR A 202 8.73 -25.24 9.10
CA TYR A 202 8.30 -24.96 7.74
C TYR A 202 9.25 -23.98 7.02
N ILE A 203 9.68 -22.90 7.68
CA ILE A 203 10.65 -21.96 7.09
C ILE A 203 11.98 -22.65 6.78
N ALA A 204 12.50 -23.48 7.69
CA ALA A 204 13.71 -24.25 7.46
C ALA A 204 13.56 -25.21 6.26
N ASP A 205 12.42 -25.89 6.14
CA ASP A 205 12.12 -26.78 5.01
C ASP A 205 12.03 -26.01 3.68
N GLU A 206 11.39 -24.84 3.67
CA GLU A 206 11.37 -23.97 2.49
C GLU A 206 12.79 -23.55 2.10
N GLN A 207 13.64 -23.12 3.04
CA GLN A 207 15.03 -22.74 2.77
C GLN A 207 15.89 -23.88 2.24
N ILE A 208 15.62 -25.13 2.65
CA ILE A 208 16.28 -26.33 2.13
C ILE A 208 15.82 -26.62 0.70
N SER A 209 14.52 -26.49 0.43
CA SER A 209 13.91 -26.79 -0.86
C SER A 209 14.11 -25.71 -1.93
N ASP A 210 14.44 -24.49 -1.50
CA ASP A 210 14.53 -23.29 -2.33
C ASP A 210 15.72 -22.42 -1.88
N PRO A 211 16.84 -22.45 -2.63
CA PRO A 211 18.02 -21.64 -2.29
C PRO A 211 17.75 -20.14 -2.44
N ASP A 212 16.77 -19.74 -3.26
CA ASP A 212 16.44 -18.35 -3.56
C ASP A 212 15.45 -17.76 -2.56
N PHE A 213 14.81 -18.59 -1.72
CA PHE A 213 13.90 -18.10 -0.68
C PHE A 213 14.65 -17.24 0.36
N ASP A 214 14.27 -15.97 0.49
CA ASP A 214 14.93 -14.99 1.33
C ASP A 214 13.96 -14.47 2.40
N PHE A 215 14.10 -15.01 3.62
CA PHE A 215 13.13 -14.80 4.70
C PHE A 215 13.75 -14.07 5.89
N TYR A 216 13.04 -13.06 6.38
CA TYR A 216 13.41 -12.25 7.55
C TYR A 216 12.25 -12.21 8.55
N PHE A 217 12.54 -12.23 9.85
CA PHE A 217 11.51 -12.03 10.90
C PHE A 217 12.08 -11.37 12.16
N LEU A 218 11.20 -11.04 13.10
CA LEU A 218 11.56 -10.25 14.28
C LEU A 218 11.82 -11.13 15.50
N VAL A 219 12.76 -10.69 16.34
CA VAL A 219 13.00 -11.22 17.69
C VAL A 219 13.08 -10.07 18.70
N ASP A 220 12.52 -10.28 19.88
CA ASP A 220 12.53 -9.29 20.97
C ASP A 220 12.66 -9.91 22.37
N SER A 221 12.89 -11.22 22.45
CA SER A 221 12.88 -11.99 23.70
C SER A 221 13.89 -13.14 23.71
N ASP A 222 14.25 -13.58 24.91
CA ASP A 222 15.19 -14.68 25.12
C ASP A 222 14.56 -16.01 24.68
N GLU A 223 13.26 -16.16 24.92
CA GLU A 223 12.44 -17.32 24.56
C GLU A 223 12.34 -17.52 23.05
N GLY A 224 12.30 -16.42 22.28
CA GLY A 224 12.35 -16.47 20.83
C GLY A 224 13.66 -17.11 20.33
N ILE A 225 14.80 -16.69 20.90
CA ILE A 225 16.12 -17.24 20.56
C ILE A 225 16.23 -18.72 20.98
N ASP A 226 15.75 -19.07 22.17
CA ASP A 226 15.72 -20.46 22.65
C ASP A 226 14.89 -21.36 21.73
N LEU A 227 13.78 -20.85 21.18
CA LEU A 227 12.97 -21.57 20.23
C LEU A 227 13.73 -21.86 18.92
N LEU A 228 14.50 -20.90 18.40
CA LEU A 228 15.33 -21.12 17.20
C LEU A 228 16.31 -22.27 17.41
N GLN A 229 17.03 -22.27 18.53
CA GLN A 229 17.98 -23.34 18.87
C GLN A 229 17.28 -24.70 18.97
N ARG A 230 16.13 -24.77 19.65
CA ARG A 230 15.37 -26.03 19.79
C ARG A 230 14.91 -26.59 18.45
N VAL A 231 14.40 -25.74 17.55
CA VAL A 231 13.96 -26.19 16.22
C VAL A 231 15.16 -26.61 15.36
N ALA A 232 16.29 -25.91 15.45
CA ALA A 232 17.50 -26.23 14.72
C ALA A 232 18.07 -27.62 15.05
N LEU A 233 17.93 -28.12 16.29
CA LEU A 233 18.39 -29.46 16.67
C LEU A 233 17.76 -30.59 15.82
N GLY A 234 16.56 -30.37 15.27
CA GLY A 234 15.82 -31.34 14.46
C GLY A 234 15.95 -31.14 12.95
N LYS A 235 16.76 -30.18 12.48
CA LYS A 235 16.88 -29.81 11.06
C LYS A 235 18.33 -29.74 10.64
N SER A 236 18.63 -30.14 9.40
CA SER A 236 19.96 -30.02 8.80
C SER A 236 19.86 -29.48 7.38
N GLY A 237 20.90 -28.78 6.92
CA GLY A 237 20.96 -28.23 5.57
C GLY A 237 20.21 -26.90 5.34
N PHE A 238 19.52 -26.37 6.36
CA PHE A 238 18.92 -25.03 6.30
C PHE A 238 20.01 -23.96 6.50
N ARG A 239 19.76 -22.76 5.98
CA ARG A 239 20.61 -21.59 6.21
C ARG A 239 20.25 -20.95 7.55
N PRO A 240 21.18 -20.34 8.30
CA PRO A 240 20.85 -19.65 9.53
C PRO A 240 19.67 -18.68 9.35
N PHE A 241 18.75 -18.69 10.31
CA PHE A 241 17.59 -17.80 10.30
C PHE A 241 18.03 -16.33 10.31
N GLN A 242 17.55 -15.54 9.34
CA GLN A 242 17.83 -14.10 9.29
C GLN A 242 16.83 -13.37 10.19
N VAL A 243 17.33 -12.79 11.27
CA VAL A 243 16.50 -12.13 12.28
C VAL A 243 16.86 -10.66 12.43
N LEU A 244 15.86 -9.84 12.73
CA LEU A 244 16.07 -8.46 13.16
C LEU A 244 15.60 -8.30 14.60
N ILE A 245 16.32 -7.50 15.37
CA ILE A 245 15.87 -7.12 16.71
C ILE A 245 14.84 -6.00 16.56
N GLU A 246 13.61 -6.25 17.02
CA GLU A 246 12.57 -5.21 17.08
C GLU A 246 12.84 -4.31 18.28
N MET A 247 12.87 -3.00 18.03
CA MET A 247 12.82 -1.95 19.03
C MET A 247 11.37 -1.49 19.20
N GLY A 248 10.97 -1.22 20.44
CA GLY A 248 9.61 -0.75 20.76
C GLY A 248 9.61 0.45 21.71
N SER A 249 8.61 1.32 21.56
CA SER A 249 8.35 2.39 22.53
C SER A 249 7.66 1.84 23.78
N THR A 250 7.77 2.56 24.91
CA THR A 250 7.20 2.14 26.20
C THR A 250 5.67 2.03 26.18
N ASP A 251 5.01 2.89 25.40
CA ASP A 251 3.57 2.89 25.11
C ASP A 251 3.20 2.08 23.86
N GLY A 252 4.19 1.43 23.24
CA GLY A 252 4.03 0.66 22.01
C GLY A 252 3.60 -0.77 22.25
N ARG A 253 3.75 -1.58 21.21
CA ARG A 253 3.33 -2.99 21.19
C ARG A 253 4.48 -3.93 21.60
N THR A 254 5.11 -4.60 20.66
CA THR A 254 6.24 -5.55 20.85
C THR A 254 7.59 -4.81 20.86
N GLY A 255 8.71 -5.51 21.05
CA GLY A 255 10.06 -4.95 20.91
C GLY A 255 10.84 -4.64 22.19
N CYS A 256 12.17 -4.53 22.06
CA CYS A 256 13.06 -4.11 23.13
C CYS A 256 12.82 -2.64 23.52
N ARG A 257 12.74 -2.36 24.82
CA ARG A 257 12.56 -0.99 25.34
C ARG A 257 13.86 -0.23 25.58
N THR A 258 14.98 -0.96 25.65
CA THR A 258 16.29 -0.40 26.00
C THR A 258 17.37 -0.93 25.08
N MET A 259 18.42 -0.13 24.89
CA MET A 259 19.63 -0.55 24.17
C MET A 259 20.29 -1.77 24.82
N GLU A 260 20.31 -1.83 26.15
CA GLU A 260 20.89 -2.95 26.89
C GLU A 260 20.22 -4.28 26.54
N LYS A 261 18.88 -4.31 26.54
CA LYS A 261 18.13 -5.52 26.17
C LYS A 261 18.38 -5.90 24.71
N ALA A 262 18.41 -4.93 23.81
CA ALA A 262 18.69 -5.18 22.40
C ALA A 262 20.10 -5.75 22.19
N LEU A 263 21.13 -5.16 22.80
CA LEU A 263 22.51 -5.66 22.70
C LEU A 263 22.69 -7.02 23.37
N HIS A 264 21.97 -7.30 24.47
CA HIS A 264 21.93 -8.63 25.06
C HIS A 264 21.43 -9.68 24.05
N LEU A 265 20.29 -9.43 23.39
CA LEU A 265 19.77 -10.34 22.37
C LEU A 265 20.70 -10.46 21.17
N ALA A 266 21.32 -9.35 20.72
CA ALA A 266 22.28 -9.35 19.63
C ALA A 266 23.49 -10.26 19.93
N ARG A 267 24.05 -10.18 21.14
CA ARG A 267 25.14 -11.06 21.59
C ARG A 267 24.71 -12.52 21.65
N ARG A 268 23.49 -12.79 22.10
CA ARG A 268 22.95 -14.16 22.11
C ARG A 268 22.82 -14.75 20.70
N ILE A 269 22.35 -13.97 19.73
CA ILE A 269 22.27 -14.39 18.32
C ILE A 269 23.66 -14.64 17.75
N ALA A 270 24.62 -13.73 18.00
CA ALA A 270 26.00 -13.89 17.54
C ALA A 270 26.72 -15.13 18.12
N ALA A 271 26.24 -15.66 19.24
CA ALA A 271 26.77 -16.88 19.85
C ALA A 271 26.24 -18.19 19.22
N ILE A 272 25.30 -18.11 18.28
CA ILE A 272 24.69 -19.26 17.58
C ILE A 272 24.68 -19.09 16.04
N PRO A 273 25.82 -18.74 15.41
CA PRO A 273 25.88 -18.33 14.00
C PRO A 273 25.43 -19.42 13.01
N GLU A 274 25.46 -20.68 13.41
CA GLU A 274 24.93 -21.82 12.64
C GLU A 274 23.40 -21.93 12.67
N VAL A 275 22.73 -21.28 13.63
CA VAL A 275 21.27 -21.28 13.81
C VAL A 275 20.64 -19.99 13.32
N ALA A 276 21.20 -18.84 13.69
CA ALA A 276 20.62 -17.54 13.39
C ALA A 276 21.70 -16.47 13.15
N VAL A 277 21.37 -15.48 12.34
CA VAL A 277 22.21 -14.31 12.08
C VAL A 277 21.42 -13.03 12.30
N LEU A 278 22.04 -12.06 12.97
CA LEU A 278 21.44 -10.74 13.15
C LEU A 278 21.60 -9.94 11.87
N SER A 279 20.51 -9.76 11.13
CA SER A 279 20.49 -9.06 9.85
C SER A 279 20.12 -7.58 9.96
N GLY A 280 19.77 -7.08 11.15
CA GLY A 280 19.40 -5.67 11.29
C GLY A 280 18.63 -5.32 12.54
N ILE A 281 18.19 -4.05 12.58
CA ILE A 281 17.34 -3.48 13.63
C ILE A 281 16.04 -3.01 12.99
N GLU A 282 14.93 -3.39 13.61
CA GLU A 282 13.59 -3.04 13.19
C GLU A 282 12.87 -2.19 14.25
N GLY A 283 11.87 -1.41 13.84
CA GLY A 283 10.90 -0.83 14.75
C GLY A 283 9.59 -0.47 14.07
N PHE A 284 8.61 -0.04 14.86
CA PHE A 284 7.32 0.46 14.36
C PHE A 284 6.92 1.77 15.03
N GLU A 285 7.14 2.88 14.32
CA GLU A 285 6.91 4.23 14.81
C GLU A 285 5.42 4.60 14.90
N GLY A 286 4.57 3.94 14.10
CA GLY A 286 3.13 4.22 14.03
C GLY A 286 2.35 3.91 15.32
N ALA A 287 2.96 3.22 16.29
CA ALA A 287 2.38 2.97 17.61
C ALA A 287 2.65 4.10 18.63
N ILE A 288 3.56 5.03 18.33
CA ILE A 288 3.93 6.11 19.25
C ILE A 288 2.76 7.09 19.39
N ARG A 289 2.47 7.51 20.62
CA ARG A 289 1.41 8.48 20.93
C ARG A 289 1.99 9.74 21.59
N GLY A 290 1.19 10.76 21.79
CA GLY A 290 1.60 12.03 22.38
C GLY A 290 0.40 12.95 22.56
N LYS A 291 0.59 14.08 23.25
CA LYS A 291 -0.50 15.04 23.52
C LYS A 291 -0.90 15.82 22.27
N ASP A 292 0.05 16.05 21.38
CA ASP A 292 -0.14 16.71 20.10
C ASP A 292 0.81 16.14 19.04
N VAL A 293 0.63 16.59 17.79
CA VAL A 293 1.38 16.09 16.63
C VAL A 293 2.88 16.38 16.72
N HIS A 294 3.29 17.51 17.31
CA HIS A 294 4.69 17.88 17.42
C HIS A 294 5.41 16.99 18.44
N GLU A 295 4.77 16.73 19.58
CA GLU A 295 5.29 15.78 20.57
C GLU A 295 5.41 14.37 19.97
N ILE A 296 4.42 13.91 19.20
CA ILE A 296 4.47 12.61 18.51
C ILE A 296 5.67 12.54 17.56
N GLU A 297 5.83 13.55 16.70
CA GLU A 297 6.93 13.62 15.72
C GLU A 297 8.30 13.63 16.41
N ASP A 298 8.46 14.41 17.48
CA ASP A 298 9.69 14.45 18.29
C ASP A 298 10.01 13.10 18.95
N ARG A 299 8.98 12.42 19.48
CA ARG A 299 9.12 11.08 20.07
C ARG A 299 9.52 10.05 19.01
N ILE A 300 8.94 10.13 17.81
CA ILE A 300 9.30 9.26 16.67
C ILE A 300 10.77 9.46 16.28
N VAL A 301 11.24 10.71 16.16
CA VAL A 301 12.64 10.99 15.82
C VAL A 301 13.59 10.43 16.88
N ARG A 302 13.29 10.58 18.18
CA ARG A 302 14.09 9.98 19.26
C ARG A 302 14.10 8.46 19.21
N PHE A 303 12.95 7.84 18.94
CA PHE A 303 12.84 6.38 18.80
C PHE A 303 13.67 5.85 17.62
N LEU A 304 13.57 6.49 16.46
CA LEU A 304 14.37 6.13 15.28
C LEU A 304 15.87 6.37 15.52
N GLY A 305 16.22 7.42 16.28
CA GLY A 305 17.59 7.67 16.73
C GLY A 305 18.13 6.53 17.60
N LEU A 306 17.33 6.04 18.55
CA LEU A 306 17.69 4.88 19.37
C LEU A 306 17.96 3.64 18.50
N MET A 307 17.18 3.40 17.45
CA MET A 307 17.44 2.28 16.53
C MET A 307 18.83 2.40 15.86
N VAL A 308 19.20 3.61 15.44
CA VAL A 308 20.54 3.88 14.87
C VAL A 308 21.64 3.68 15.92
N ASP A 309 21.43 4.13 17.15
CA ASP A 309 22.39 3.96 18.25
C ASP A 309 22.60 2.48 18.57
N VAL A 310 21.52 1.69 18.64
CA VAL A 310 21.59 0.23 18.83
C VAL A 310 22.37 -0.42 17.69
N ALA A 311 22.07 -0.07 16.43
CA ALA A 311 22.77 -0.63 15.28
C ALA A 311 24.27 -0.29 15.30
N THR A 312 24.62 0.95 15.63
CA THR A 312 26.01 1.40 15.73
C THR A 312 26.76 0.66 16.84
N ALA A 313 26.12 0.47 18.00
CA ALA A 313 26.70 -0.29 19.10
C ALA A 313 26.88 -1.78 18.75
N ALA A 314 25.89 -2.38 18.08
CA ALA A 314 25.98 -3.77 17.62
C ALA A 314 27.09 -3.97 16.58
N GLU A 315 27.29 -3.03 15.66
CA GLU A 315 28.40 -3.08 14.70
C GLU A 315 29.76 -2.97 15.39
N LYS A 316 29.90 -2.06 16.36
CA LYS A 316 31.14 -1.90 17.12
C LYS A 316 31.57 -3.18 17.84
N GLU A 317 30.61 -4.01 18.22
CA GLU A 317 30.82 -5.32 18.84
C GLU A 317 30.92 -6.47 17.82
N GLY A 318 30.75 -6.20 16.52
CA GLY A 318 30.82 -7.21 15.46
C GLY A 318 29.66 -8.21 15.48
N LEU A 319 28.47 -7.77 15.92
CA LEU A 319 27.32 -8.67 16.18
C LEU A 319 26.45 -8.97 14.96
N PHE A 320 26.60 -8.23 13.86
CA PHE A 320 25.82 -8.46 12.65
C PHE A 320 26.35 -9.67 11.86
N GLY A 321 25.41 -10.42 11.28
CA GLY A 321 25.68 -11.50 10.34
C GLY A 321 24.77 -11.39 9.13
N GLY A 322 25.32 -11.64 7.94
CA GLY A 322 24.58 -11.57 6.68
C GLY A 322 25.25 -10.69 5.63
N ARG A 323 24.50 -10.37 4.57
CA ARG A 323 24.98 -9.62 3.40
C ARG A 323 25.01 -8.11 3.60
N GLU A 324 24.04 -7.59 4.35
CA GLU A 324 23.85 -6.17 4.64
C GLU A 324 23.13 -6.02 5.98
N VAL A 325 23.29 -4.87 6.63
CA VAL A 325 22.55 -4.48 7.83
C VAL A 325 21.28 -3.76 7.40
N LEU A 326 20.13 -4.31 7.79
CA LEU A 326 18.83 -3.72 7.54
C LEU A 326 18.46 -2.76 8.68
N LEU A 327 18.13 -1.52 8.33
CA LEU A 327 17.47 -0.59 9.23
C LEU A 327 16.07 -0.33 8.70
N THR A 328 15.05 -0.79 9.41
CA THR A 328 13.70 -0.78 8.86
C THR A 328 12.67 -0.34 9.88
N ALA A 329 11.83 0.62 9.51
CA ALA A 329 10.64 0.98 10.28
C ALA A 329 9.38 0.94 9.40
N GLY A 330 8.22 1.22 9.99
CA GLY A 330 6.94 1.15 9.29
C GLY A 330 6.96 2.05 8.05
N GLY A 331 7.07 3.36 8.26
CA GLY A 331 7.20 4.32 7.17
C GLY A 331 5.95 4.40 6.31
N SER A 332 4.76 4.33 6.92
CA SER A 332 3.50 4.69 6.26
C SER A 332 3.21 6.17 6.48
N SER A 333 2.72 6.56 7.66
CA SER A 333 2.36 7.95 7.97
C SER A 333 3.56 8.89 8.19
N TYR A 334 4.74 8.32 8.45
CA TYR A 334 5.98 9.03 8.81
C TYR A 334 7.16 8.60 7.93
N PHE A 335 6.90 8.21 6.68
CA PHE A 335 7.93 7.69 5.76
C PHE A 335 9.12 8.65 5.59
N ASP A 336 8.86 9.95 5.58
CA ASP A 336 9.84 11.02 5.47
C ASP A 336 10.78 11.06 6.70
N LEU A 337 10.23 10.96 7.92
CA LEU A 337 11.01 10.93 9.15
C LEU A 337 11.84 9.65 9.25
N VAL A 338 11.23 8.50 8.95
CA VAL A 338 11.91 7.20 8.92
C VAL A 338 13.10 7.26 7.97
N ALA A 339 12.86 7.68 6.72
CA ALA A 339 13.91 7.78 5.72
C ALA A 339 15.02 8.75 6.16
N ARG A 340 14.69 9.96 6.61
CA ARG A 340 15.67 10.98 7.01
C ARG A 340 16.49 10.61 8.23
N VAL A 341 15.94 9.87 9.19
CA VAL A 341 16.66 9.50 10.40
C VAL A 341 17.51 8.26 10.17
N LEU A 342 16.95 7.18 9.60
CA LEU A 342 17.67 5.92 9.46
C LEU A 342 18.80 6.00 8.43
N THR A 343 18.66 6.82 7.37
CA THR A 343 19.73 7.01 6.37
C THR A 343 20.96 7.77 6.91
N LYS A 344 20.86 8.35 8.10
CA LYS A 344 22.01 8.98 8.78
C LYS A 344 22.93 7.96 9.46
N ALA A 345 22.52 6.69 9.58
CA ALA A 345 23.39 5.65 10.09
C ALA A 345 24.66 5.57 9.25
N ARG A 346 25.83 5.67 9.90
CA ARG A 346 27.15 5.58 9.28
C ARG A 346 27.85 4.31 9.74
N LEU A 347 27.26 3.18 9.37
CA LEU A 347 27.86 1.87 9.63
C LEU A 347 28.96 1.59 8.62
N ALA A 348 30.00 0.86 9.04
CA ALA A 348 31.05 0.38 8.15
C ALA A 348 30.55 -0.75 7.22
N SER A 349 29.57 -1.50 7.68
CA SER A 349 28.90 -2.58 6.97
C SER A 349 27.98 -2.04 5.88
N PRO A 350 27.82 -2.74 4.74
CA PRO A 350 26.78 -2.42 3.78
C PRO A 350 25.43 -2.29 4.49
N THR A 351 24.77 -1.15 4.35
CA THR A 351 23.55 -0.83 5.10
C THR A 351 22.43 -0.48 4.12
N ARG A 352 21.25 -1.04 4.36
CA ARG A 352 20.04 -0.72 3.59
C ARG A 352 18.94 -0.27 4.53
N VAL A 353 18.40 0.91 4.23
CA VAL A 353 17.17 1.40 4.85
C VAL A 353 15.98 0.89 4.06
N VAL A 354 15.04 0.21 4.73
CA VAL A 354 13.85 -0.37 4.11
C VAL A 354 12.59 0.21 4.75
N LEU A 355 11.76 0.88 3.95
CA LEU A 355 10.41 1.31 4.33
C LEU A 355 9.42 0.15 4.13
N ARG A 356 8.36 0.09 4.95
CA ARG A 356 7.36 -0.99 4.90
C ARG A 356 5.93 -0.45 4.68
N SER A 357 5.79 0.63 3.92
CA SER A 357 4.48 1.22 3.57
C SER A 357 3.65 0.28 2.71
N GLY A 358 2.41 -0.03 3.12
CA GLY A 358 1.51 -0.92 2.37
C GLY A 358 0.47 -0.19 1.52
N CYS A 359 -0.25 0.76 2.11
CA CYS A 359 -1.46 1.35 1.52
C CYS A 359 -1.24 2.24 0.29
N TYR A 360 0.00 2.55 -0.09
CA TYR A 360 0.29 3.46 -1.20
C TYR A 360 -0.32 2.98 -2.52
N ILE A 361 -0.35 1.66 -2.75
CA ILE A 361 -0.78 1.11 -4.04
C ILE A 361 -2.30 1.27 -4.20
N ALA A 362 -3.06 1.03 -3.15
CA ALA A 362 -4.52 1.13 -3.13
C ALA A 362 -4.97 2.29 -2.23
N HIS A 363 -4.44 3.48 -2.51
CA HIS A 363 -4.68 4.72 -1.79
C HIS A 363 -6.17 4.98 -1.54
N ASP A 364 -6.50 5.50 -0.36
CA ASP A 364 -7.86 5.82 0.08
C ASP A 364 -8.30 7.25 -0.28
N ALA A 365 -9.49 7.66 0.16
CA ALA A 365 -9.99 9.01 -0.10
C ALA A 365 -9.64 10.05 0.99
N LEU A 366 -8.97 9.66 2.08
CA LEU A 366 -8.86 10.49 3.28
C LEU A 366 -7.54 10.28 4.04
N MET A 367 -7.37 9.12 4.69
CA MET A 367 -6.30 8.90 5.65
C MET A 367 -4.91 9.03 5.01
N TYR A 368 -4.69 8.47 3.82
CA TYR A 368 -3.39 8.57 3.17
C TYR A 368 -3.16 9.97 2.56
N GLU A 369 -4.21 10.64 2.09
CA GLU A 369 -4.12 12.02 1.60
C GLU A 369 -3.65 12.96 2.72
N GLU A 370 -4.23 12.85 3.92
CA GLU A 370 -3.82 13.59 5.12
C GLU A 370 -2.37 13.29 5.51
N GLN A 371 -1.97 12.02 5.44
CA GLN A 371 -0.59 11.61 5.75
C GLN A 371 0.43 12.19 4.78
N VAL A 372 0.12 12.20 3.47
CA VAL A 372 0.98 12.80 2.45
C VAL A 372 1.03 14.33 2.60
N ALA A 373 -0.11 14.97 2.88
CA ALA A 373 -0.15 16.40 3.15
C ALA A 373 0.74 16.77 4.34
N ARG A 374 0.66 16.01 5.44
CA ARG A 374 1.52 16.23 6.60
C ARG A 374 2.99 15.94 6.32
N ALA A 375 3.31 14.93 5.51
CA ALA A 375 4.69 14.67 5.08
C ALA A 375 5.25 15.83 4.23
N LEU A 376 4.44 16.44 3.37
CA LEU A 376 4.83 17.64 2.61
C LEU A 376 5.09 18.85 3.52
N GLU A 377 4.34 19.01 4.61
CA GLU A 377 4.60 20.06 5.61
C GLU A 377 5.94 19.84 6.34
N ARG A 378 6.25 18.59 6.70
CA ARG A 378 7.52 18.22 7.38
C ARG A 378 8.74 18.25 6.47
N SER A 379 8.54 17.93 5.20
CA SER A 379 9.56 17.81 4.17
C SER A 379 9.09 18.53 2.89
N PRO A 380 9.18 19.88 2.85
CA PRO A 380 8.75 20.67 1.69
C PRO A 380 9.44 20.30 0.38
N GLU A 381 10.65 19.72 0.45
CA GLU A 381 11.38 19.17 -0.69
C GLU A 381 10.60 18.10 -1.46
N LEU A 382 9.68 17.37 -0.80
CA LEU A 382 8.81 16.40 -1.45
C LEU A 382 7.81 17.04 -2.42
N ALA A 383 7.52 18.34 -2.27
CA ALA A 383 6.67 19.06 -3.21
C ALA A 383 7.28 19.11 -4.62
N ALA A 384 8.62 19.03 -4.73
CA ALA A 384 9.32 18.99 -6.01
C ALA A 384 9.09 17.68 -6.78
N LEU A 385 8.63 16.61 -6.11
CA LEU A 385 8.30 15.35 -6.78
C LEU A 385 7.07 15.47 -7.67
N ALA A 386 6.24 16.51 -7.52
CA ALA A 386 5.09 16.87 -8.36
C ALA A 386 4.04 15.78 -8.62
N ILE A 387 4.15 14.63 -7.95
CA ILE A 387 3.24 13.51 -8.05
C ILE A 387 2.59 13.37 -6.68
N LYS A 388 1.26 13.46 -6.63
CA LYS A 388 0.47 13.06 -5.46
C LYS A 388 -0.15 11.71 -5.76
N PRO A 389 -0.22 10.77 -4.82
CA PRO A 389 -0.90 9.51 -5.07
C PRO A 389 -2.38 9.77 -5.40
N ARG A 390 -2.96 8.88 -6.20
CA ARG A 390 -4.36 8.90 -6.62
C ARG A 390 -5.10 7.80 -5.89
N GLN A 391 -6.34 8.08 -5.50
CA GLN A 391 -7.22 7.05 -4.99
C GLN A 391 -7.38 5.94 -6.03
N ALA A 392 -7.03 4.71 -5.65
CA ALA A 392 -7.09 3.56 -6.55
C ALA A 392 -8.18 2.55 -6.16
N LEU A 393 -8.70 2.62 -4.92
CA LEU A 393 -9.80 1.77 -4.47
C LEU A 393 -11.06 2.60 -4.21
N THR A 394 -12.14 2.25 -4.90
CA THR A 394 -13.48 2.79 -4.65
C THR A 394 -14.50 1.66 -4.55
N VAL A 395 -15.62 1.93 -3.89
CA VAL A 395 -16.77 1.02 -3.88
C VAL A 395 -17.96 1.75 -4.47
N TRP A 396 -18.59 1.16 -5.47
CA TRP A 396 -19.81 1.68 -6.05
C TRP A 396 -21.02 1.06 -5.36
N ALA A 397 -22.03 1.89 -5.09
CA ALA A 397 -23.28 1.50 -4.46
C ALA A 397 -24.47 2.13 -5.21
N VAL A 398 -25.66 1.67 -4.88
CA VAL A 398 -26.94 2.15 -5.40
C VAL A 398 -27.69 2.86 -4.28
N VAL A 399 -28.31 3.99 -4.59
CA VAL A 399 -29.30 4.62 -3.71
C VAL A 399 -30.53 3.72 -3.63
N LEU A 400 -30.81 3.15 -2.47
CA LEU A 400 -31.98 2.30 -2.24
C LEU A 400 -33.22 3.11 -1.91
N SER A 401 -33.06 4.12 -1.07
CA SER A 401 -34.21 4.86 -0.52
C SER A 401 -33.84 6.30 -0.22
N ARG A 402 -34.83 7.20 -0.39
CA ARG A 402 -34.82 8.59 0.06
C ARG A 402 -36.12 8.85 0.82
N PRO A 403 -36.23 8.42 2.09
CA PRO A 403 -37.49 8.51 2.83
C PRO A 403 -37.82 9.94 3.27
N ALA A 404 -36.84 10.84 3.27
CA ALA A 404 -36.98 12.27 3.55
C ALA A 404 -36.07 13.08 2.62
N ASP A 405 -36.32 14.39 2.51
CA ASP A 405 -35.55 15.26 1.62
C ASP A 405 -34.07 15.32 2.00
N ASP A 406 -33.72 15.08 3.25
CA ASP A 406 -32.36 15.25 3.80
C ASP A 406 -31.65 13.93 4.16
N VAL A 407 -32.26 12.78 3.83
CA VAL A 407 -31.73 11.45 4.19
C VAL A 407 -31.81 10.47 3.03
N LEU A 408 -30.71 9.76 2.78
CA LEU A 408 -30.57 8.71 1.78
C LEU A 408 -30.05 7.42 2.41
N PHE A 409 -30.42 6.29 1.83
CA PHE A 409 -29.88 4.98 2.16
C PHE A 409 -29.24 4.34 0.94
N LEU A 410 -28.00 3.88 1.09
CA LEU A 410 -27.26 3.15 0.04
C LEU A 410 -27.19 1.64 0.39
N ASN A 411 -27.09 0.77 -0.61
CA ASN A 411 -26.94 -0.69 -0.44
C ASN A 411 -25.51 -1.13 -0.05
N ILE A 412 -24.87 -0.40 0.86
CA ILE A 412 -23.49 -0.64 1.27
C ILE A 412 -23.37 -0.51 2.78
N GLY A 413 -22.66 -1.41 3.46
CA GLY A 413 -22.56 -1.41 4.91
C GLY A 413 -21.22 -1.91 5.44
N ARG A 414 -21.22 -2.30 6.72
CA ARG A 414 -20.03 -2.82 7.42
C ARG A 414 -19.43 -4.07 6.78
N ARG A 415 -20.24 -4.81 5.99
CA ARG A 415 -19.82 -6.00 5.22
C ARG A 415 -19.10 -5.64 3.92
N ASP A 416 -19.00 -4.36 3.56
CA ASP A 416 -18.48 -3.91 2.26
C ASP A 416 -17.31 -2.92 2.37
N VAL A 417 -17.30 -2.07 3.39
CA VAL A 417 -16.30 -0.98 3.51
C VAL A 417 -15.78 -0.84 4.93
N SER A 418 -14.56 -0.34 5.05
CA SER A 418 -13.93 0.04 6.33
C SER A 418 -14.77 1.02 7.14
N PHE A 419 -14.71 0.91 8.47
CA PHE A 419 -15.42 1.78 9.41
C PHE A 419 -14.66 2.01 10.73
N ASP A 420 -13.43 1.55 10.80
CA ASP A 420 -12.59 1.51 12.00
C ASP A 420 -11.77 2.79 12.20
N SER A 421 -11.54 3.58 11.15
CA SER A 421 -10.84 4.87 11.22
C SER A 421 -11.76 6.04 10.87
N HIS A 422 -12.34 6.05 9.67
CA HIS A 422 -13.35 7.02 9.27
C HIS A 422 -14.52 6.31 8.55
N LEU A 423 -15.62 7.02 8.35
CA LEU A 423 -16.73 6.54 7.52
C LEU A 423 -16.43 6.84 6.03
N PRO A 424 -16.96 6.05 5.07
CA PRO A 424 -16.72 6.26 3.66
C PRO A 424 -17.26 7.62 3.20
N ARG A 425 -16.56 8.26 2.26
CA ARG A 425 -16.92 9.56 1.67
C ARG A 425 -17.60 9.35 0.33
N LEU A 426 -18.68 10.09 0.07
CA LEU A 426 -19.28 10.10 -1.26
C LEU A 426 -18.45 11.00 -2.18
N LEU A 427 -18.04 10.46 -3.33
CA LEU A 427 -17.14 11.14 -4.27
C LEU A 427 -17.86 11.63 -5.51
N ALA A 428 -18.69 10.78 -6.09
CA ALA A 428 -19.36 11.04 -7.36
C ALA A 428 -20.66 10.23 -7.46
N TYR A 429 -21.47 10.55 -8.47
CA TYR A 429 -22.70 9.85 -8.78
C TYR A 429 -22.93 9.74 -10.28
N VAL A 430 -23.77 8.78 -10.66
CA VAL A 430 -24.25 8.60 -12.04
C VAL A 430 -25.76 8.39 -12.02
N ASP A 431 -26.46 9.14 -12.88
CA ASP A 431 -27.86 8.88 -13.21
C ASP A 431 -27.93 8.07 -14.50
N THR A 432 -27.88 6.74 -14.38
CA THR A 432 -27.87 5.82 -15.52
C THR A 432 -29.15 5.90 -16.36
N SER A 433 -30.22 6.54 -15.88
CA SER A 433 -31.45 6.76 -16.64
C SER A 433 -31.33 7.90 -17.66
N SER A 434 -30.39 8.84 -17.46
CA SER A 434 -30.22 10.02 -18.31
C SER A 434 -28.88 10.04 -19.04
N SER A 435 -27.77 9.73 -18.35
CA SER A 435 -26.43 9.76 -18.91
C SER A 435 -25.46 8.89 -18.10
N PRO A 436 -24.52 8.16 -18.73
CA PRO A 436 -23.46 7.44 -18.02
C PRO A 436 -22.35 8.36 -17.46
N GLU A 437 -22.55 9.69 -17.50
CA GLU A 437 -21.57 10.67 -17.03
C GLU A 437 -21.38 10.61 -15.50
N VAL A 438 -20.12 10.43 -15.06
CA VAL A 438 -19.71 10.50 -13.66
C VAL A 438 -19.63 11.96 -13.22
N ARG A 439 -20.49 12.34 -12.28
CA ARG A 439 -20.57 13.70 -11.75
C ARG A 439 -20.05 13.77 -10.32
N PRO A 440 -19.14 14.70 -10.00
CA PRO A 440 -18.62 14.83 -8.64
C PRO A 440 -19.72 15.24 -7.66
N LEU A 441 -19.67 14.70 -6.45
CA LEU A 441 -20.47 15.14 -5.31
C LEU A 441 -19.66 16.11 -4.47
N THR A 442 -20.23 17.28 -4.21
CA THR A 442 -19.66 18.25 -3.27
C THR A 442 -20.11 17.92 -1.84
N GLY A 443 -19.32 18.36 -0.85
CA GLY A 443 -19.32 17.87 0.54
C GLY A 443 -20.56 18.11 1.40
N SER A 444 -21.73 18.34 0.81
CA SER A 444 -23.01 18.34 1.53
C SER A 444 -23.52 16.94 1.88
N HIS A 445 -22.85 15.89 1.44
CA HIS A 445 -23.21 14.50 1.69
C HIS A 445 -22.30 13.88 2.75
N GLN A 446 -22.88 13.43 3.86
CA GLN A 446 -22.14 12.84 4.97
C GLN A 446 -22.67 11.45 5.29
N THR A 447 -21.78 10.46 5.29
CA THR A 447 -22.09 9.15 5.87
C THR A 447 -22.21 9.30 7.38
N MET A 448 -23.43 9.14 7.90
CA MET A 448 -23.73 9.29 9.33
C MET A 448 -23.54 7.99 10.09
N LEU A 449 -23.93 6.88 9.47
CA LEU A 449 -23.92 5.57 10.11
C LEU A 449 -23.84 4.45 9.06
N LEU A 450 -23.11 3.39 9.40
CA LEU A 450 -23.14 2.12 8.69
C LEU A 450 -23.88 1.07 9.51
N TYR A 451 -24.92 0.50 8.91
CA TYR A 451 -25.51 -0.79 9.28
C TYR A 451 -24.75 -1.93 8.60
N ASP A 452 -25.18 -3.17 8.82
CA ASP A 452 -24.54 -4.35 8.21
C ASP A 452 -24.48 -4.27 6.68
N GLN A 453 -25.58 -3.83 6.05
CA GLN A 453 -25.77 -3.82 4.58
C GLN A 453 -26.30 -2.46 4.05
N HIS A 454 -26.33 -1.42 4.90
CA HIS A 454 -26.87 -0.11 4.53
C HIS A 454 -26.04 1.04 5.09
N ALA A 455 -25.93 2.12 4.33
CA ALA A 455 -25.29 3.36 4.76
C ALA A 455 -26.35 4.44 4.84
N ASN A 456 -26.47 5.10 6.00
CA ASN A 456 -27.30 6.27 6.19
C ASN A 456 -26.49 7.52 5.84
N ILE A 457 -26.95 8.25 4.83
CA ILE A 457 -26.32 9.46 4.34
C ILE A 457 -27.22 10.66 4.65
N SER A 458 -26.68 11.66 5.34
CA SER A 458 -27.30 12.98 5.43
C SER A 458 -26.94 13.80 4.20
N CYS A 459 -27.91 14.52 3.64
CA CYS A 459 -27.70 15.40 2.50
C CYS A 459 -28.59 16.65 2.59
N SER A 460 -28.33 17.64 1.75
CA SER A 460 -29.24 18.77 1.56
C SER A 460 -30.48 18.36 0.75
N SER A 461 -31.58 19.10 0.91
CA SER A 461 -32.85 18.83 0.22
C SER A 461 -32.74 18.94 -1.32
N ASP A 462 -31.82 19.77 -1.80
CA ASP A 462 -31.50 19.92 -3.22
C ASP A 462 -30.54 18.86 -3.76
N SER A 463 -30.14 17.86 -2.96
CA SER A 463 -29.27 16.77 -3.41
C SER A 463 -29.82 16.12 -4.70
N PRO A 464 -28.95 15.87 -5.70
CA PRO A 464 -29.36 15.27 -6.97
C PRO A 464 -29.70 13.78 -6.82
N LEU A 465 -29.27 13.12 -5.73
CA LEU A 465 -29.39 11.68 -5.57
C LEU A 465 -30.85 11.22 -5.42
N ARG A 466 -31.22 10.21 -6.19
CA ARG A 466 -32.54 9.55 -6.21
C ARG A 466 -32.38 8.03 -6.18
N PRO A 467 -33.38 7.28 -5.68
CA PRO A 467 -33.36 5.82 -5.73
C PRO A 467 -33.04 5.29 -7.13
N GLY A 468 -32.16 4.28 -7.20
CA GLY A 468 -31.67 3.67 -8.45
C GLY A 468 -30.38 4.29 -9.00
N MET A 469 -29.98 5.48 -8.55
CA MET A 469 -28.73 6.11 -8.99
C MET A 469 -27.51 5.43 -8.39
N LEU A 470 -26.40 5.44 -9.14
CA LEU A 470 -25.11 4.95 -8.67
C LEU A 470 -24.36 6.03 -7.91
N VAL A 471 -23.65 5.63 -6.87
CA VAL A 471 -22.80 6.49 -6.04
C VAL A 471 -21.43 5.83 -5.91
N GLN A 472 -20.38 6.59 -6.21
CA GLN A 472 -19.00 6.18 -5.95
C GLN A 472 -18.62 6.60 -4.53
N LEU A 473 -18.18 5.64 -3.74
CA LEU A 473 -17.68 5.86 -2.40
C LEU A 473 -16.16 5.70 -2.34
N GLY A 474 -15.54 6.68 -1.73
CA GLY A 474 -14.18 6.59 -1.25
C GLY A 474 -14.13 5.98 0.13
N ILE A 475 -13.20 5.05 0.29
CA ILE A 475 -12.97 4.39 1.57
C ILE A 475 -11.94 5.16 2.40
N SER A 476 -11.88 4.88 3.70
CA SER A 476 -10.96 5.55 4.62
C SER A 476 -9.77 4.70 5.03
N HIS A 477 -9.91 3.38 5.02
CA HIS A 477 -8.87 2.44 5.42
C HIS A 477 -8.88 1.26 4.44
N PRO A 478 -7.93 1.21 3.49
CA PRO A 478 -7.89 0.17 2.46
C PRO A 478 -7.79 -1.23 3.05
N CYS A 479 -6.96 -1.42 4.08
CA CYS A 479 -6.72 -2.74 4.69
C CYS A 479 -8.02 -3.45 5.08
N THR A 480 -8.90 -2.76 5.81
CA THR A 480 -10.17 -3.30 6.33
C THR A 480 -11.32 -3.15 5.34
N THR A 481 -11.01 -2.75 4.11
CA THR A 481 -11.92 -2.89 2.97
C THR A 481 -11.52 -4.11 2.15
N PHE A 482 -10.24 -4.31 1.84
CA PHE A 482 -9.79 -5.50 1.07
C PHE A 482 -10.23 -6.82 1.72
N ASP A 483 -10.23 -6.92 3.06
CA ASP A 483 -10.68 -8.12 3.78
C ASP A 483 -12.16 -8.47 3.61
N LYS A 484 -12.97 -7.54 3.10
CA LYS A 484 -14.41 -7.71 2.81
C LYS A 484 -14.69 -8.17 1.39
N TRP A 485 -13.66 -8.24 0.55
CA TRP A 485 -13.77 -8.57 -0.87
C TRP A 485 -12.83 -9.70 -1.23
N ASP A 486 -13.41 -10.89 -1.38
CA ASP A 486 -12.72 -12.08 -1.88
C ASP A 486 -12.09 -11.83 -3.26
N VAL A 487 -12.80 -11.09 -4.12
CA VAL A 487 -12.31 -10.64 -5.43
C VAL A 487 -12.75 -9.20 -5.68
N LEU A 488 -11.83 -8.37 -6.18
CA LEU A 488 -12.08 -7.00 -6.63
C LEU A 488 -12.02 -6.94 -8.15
N SER A 489 -12.86 -6.13 -8.78
CA SER A 489 -12.76 -5.88 -10.23
C SER A 489 -11.65 -4.86 -10.52
N LEU A 490 -10.84 -5.11 -11.54
CA LEU A 490 -9.86 -4.14 -12.04
C LEU A 490 -10.49 -3.39 -13.21
N VAL A 491 -10.45 -2.06 -13.19
CA VAL A 491 -11.09 -1.19 -14.19
C VAL A 491 -10.12 -0.18 -14.81
N ASP A 492 -10.41 0.24 -16.05
CA ASP A 492 -9.79 1.39 -16.71
C ASP A 492 -10.51 2.71 -16.36
N ASP A 493 -10.00 3.85 -16.85
CA ASP A 493 -10.59 5.18 -16.68
C ASP A 493 -12.07 5.26 -17.16
N ASP A 494 -12.43 4.45 -18.15
CA ASP A 494 -13.80 4.34 -18.70
C ASP A 494 -14.69 3.36 -17.91
N HIS A 495 -14.18 2.83 -16.79
CA HIS A 495 -14.85 1.90 -15.90
C HIS A 495 -15.20 0.54 -16.53
N ASN A 496 -14.51 0.18 -17.62
CA ASN A 496 -14.57 -1.17 -18.18
C ASN A 496 -13.79 -2.12 -17.28
N VAL A 497 -14.33 -3.30 -17.05
CA VAL A 497 -13.64 -4.36 -16.31
C VAL A 497 -12.56 -4.94 -17.22
N VAL A 498 -11.30 -4.70 -16.86
CA VAL A 498 -10.11 -5.20 -17.58
C VAL A 498 -9.49 -6.41 -16.89
N GLY A 499 -9.96 -6.76 -15.69
CA GLY A 499 -9.50 -7.95 -14.97
C GLY A 499 -10.11 -8.06 -13.58
N ALA A 500 -9.51 -8.92 -12.75
CA ALA A 500 -9.91 -9.11 -11.36
C ALA A 500 -8.71 -9.45 -10.48
N VAL A 501 -8.79 -9.05 -9.21
CA VAL A 501 -7.75 -9.24 -8.20
C VAL A 501 -8.33 -10.09 -7.07
N LYS A 502 -7.69 -11.24 -6.80
CA LYS A 502 -8.06 -12.17 -5.71
C LYS A 502 -7.39 -11.74 -4.41
N THR A 503 -8.10 -11.86 -3.30
CA THR A 503 -7.55 -11.69 -1.94
C THR A 503 -7.56 -13.02 -1.18
N PHE A 504 -6.67 -13.14 -0.19
CA PHE A 504 -6.48 -14.35 0.62
C PHE A 504 -6.42 -13.99 2.11
N PHE A 505 -7.52 -13.48 2.65
CA PHE A 505 -7.64 -13.09 4.06
C PHE A 505 -7.95 -14.26 4.99
#